data_AF-A0A917A205-F1
#
_entry.id   AF-A0A917A205-F1
#
_cell.length_a   1.000
_cell.length_b   1.000
_cell.length_c   1.000
_cell.angle_alpha   90.00
_cell.angle_beta   90.00
_cell.angle_gamma   90.00
#
_symmetry.space_group_name_H-M   'P 1'
#
loop_
_entity.id
_entity.type
_entity.pdbx_description
1 polymer ?
#
loop_
_entity_poly.entity_id
_entity_poly.type
_entity_poly.pdbx_seq_one_letter_code
_entity_poly.pdbx_strand_id
1 'polypeptide(L)'
;MVLDGYKDLPGFPFADYFRDLSQYTNAQLYWLAVLRHAIGFKETDWQPELRPVDLDDDMYTGHVISLVNTAAAKVIWIQTLSLAGEVNMALRENGPMDIGNVPEELDPEDRAGIAAGIPETEIVQETEAYYRPFSAWVESATRWQHDHDHPEHGEDVPVERLILTSEISEACEPLAIQALESFLEKGPAMKRVNSVFVRSD
;
A
#
# COMPACT_ATOMS: atom_id res chain seq x y z
N MET A 1 3.92 10.93 -19.69
CA MET A 1 3.59 10.06 -18.56
C MET A 1 3.22 10.95 -17.37
N VAL A 2 2.44 10.47 -16.40
CA VAL A 2 2.11 11.29 -15.21
C VAL A 2 3.40 11.63 -14.45
N LEU A 3 4.35 10.69 -14.37
CA LEU A 3 5.62 10.89 -13.67
C LEU A 3 6.47 12.04 -14.22
N ASP A 4 6.30 12.41 -15.50
CA ASP A 4 7.08 13.50 -16.09
C ASP A 4 6.80 14.85 -15.41
N GLY A 5 5.61 15.04 -14.83
CA GLY A 5 5.26 16.23 -14.04
C GLY A 5 5.89 16.30 -12.65
N TYR A 6 6.53 15.21 -12.20
CA TYR A 6 7.07 15.07 -10.84
C TYR A 6 8.60 14.93 -10.80
N LYS A 7 9.25 14.66 -11.94
CA LYS A 7 10.71 14.43 -12.05
C LYS A 7 11.57 15.56 -11.48
N ASP A 8 11.09 16.81 -11.56
CA ASP A 8 11.81 17.99 -11.09
C ASP A 8 11.58 18.30 -9.59
N LEU A 9 10.73 17.53 -8.90
CA LEU A 9 10.47 17.74 -7.49
C LEU A 9 11.60 17.15 -6.62
N PRO A 10 12.00 17.84 -5.53
CA PRO A 10 13.00 17.32 -4.61
C PRO A 10 12.66 15.93 -4.08
N GLY A 11 13.64 15.04 -4.09
CA GLY A 11 13.51 13.68 -3.57
C GLY A 11 12.86 12.68 -4.53
N PHE A 12 12.44 13.06 -5.75
CA PHE A 12 11.95 12.12 -6.75
C PHE A 12 12.93 10.93 -6.95
N PRO A 13 12.48 9.66 -6.97
CA PRO A 13 11.10 9.16 -7.04
C PRO A 13 10.36 9.01 -5.69
N PHE A 14 10.73 9.80 -4.68
CA PHE A 14 10.18 9.84 -3.33
C PHE A 14 10.51 8.57 -2.51
N ALA A 15 11.71 8.02 -2.71
CA ALA A 15 12.11 6.75 -2.13
C ALA A 15 12.18 6.76 -0.59
N ASP A 16 12.30 7.92 0.05
CA ASP A 16 12.38 8.09 1.49
C ASP A 16 11.05 8.53 2.13
N TYR A 17 9.92 8.24 1.47
CA TYR A 17 8.58 8.59 1.95
C TYR A 17 8.32 8.18 3.42
N PHE A 18 8.92 7.09 3.89
CA PHE A 18 8.73 6.57 5.24
C PHE A 18 9.33 7.44 6.36
N ARG A 19 10.18 8.41 6.01
CA ARG A 19 10.86 9.30 6.98
C ARG A 19 10.80 10.78 6.62
N ASP A 20 10.38 11.11 5.40
CA ASP A 20 10.25 12.48 4.90
C ASP A 20 8.80 12.76 4.50
N LEU A 21 8.13 13.59 5.31
CA LEU A 21 6.73 13.98 5.08
C LEU A 21 6.52 14.67 3.72
N SER A 22 7.50 15.41 3.22
CA SER A 22 7.39 16.08 1.92
C SER A 22 7.43 15.07 0.78
N GLN A 23 8.32 14.07 0.87
CA GLN A 23 8.37 12.98 -0.11
C GLN A 23 7.09 12.15 -0.06
N TYR A 24 6.58 11.82 1.13
CA TYR A 24 5.31 11.10 1.30
C TYR A 24 4.13 11.88 0.70
N THR A 25 4.02 13.17 0.99
CA THR A 25 2.97 14.03 0.41
C THR A 25 3.07 14.09 -1.11
N ASN A 26 4.28 14.22 -1.66
CA ASN A 26 4.47 14.20 -3.11
C ASN A 26 4.12 12.86 -3.75
N ALA A 27 4.40 11.74 -3.07
CA ALA A 27 3.98 10.41 -3.51
C ALA A 27 2.44 10.29 -3.52
N GLN A 28 1.73 10.78 -2.50
CA GLN A 28 0.27 10.84 -2.49
C GLN A 28 -0.28 11.64 -3.68
N LEU A 29 0.29 12.82 -3.94
CA LEU A 29 -0.12 13.66 -5.07
C LEU A 29 0.14 12.98 -6.42
N TYR A 30 1.28 12.32 -6.57
CA TYR A 30 1.59 11.51 -7.76
C TYR A 30 0.54 10.42 -7.98
N TRP A 31 0.25 9.62 -6.96
CA TRP A 31 -0.72 8.52 -7.07
C TRP A 31 -2.14 9.00 -7.33
N LEU A 32 -2.54 10.14 -6.75
CA LEU A 32 -3.80 10.80 -7.08
C LEU A 32 -3.85 11.27 -8.54
N ALA A 33 -2.74 11.76 -9.09
CA ALA A 33 -2.65 12.15 -10.49
C ALA A 33 -2.71 10.94 -11.44
N VAL A 34 -2.05 9.82 -11.09
CA VAL A 34 -2.17 8.55 -11.83
C VAL A 34 -3.61 8.07 -11.84
N LEU A 35 -4.28 8.08 -10.68
CA LEU A 35 -5.67 7.67 -10.57
C LEU A 35 -6.62 8.54 -11.41
N ARG A 36 -6.43 9.87 -11.39
CA ARG A 36 -7.20 10.81 -12.24
C ARG A 36 -6.92 10.64 -13.73
N HIS A 37 -5.77 10.07 -14.10
CA HIS A 37 -5.42 9.77 -15.48
C HIS A 37 -6.06 8.46 -15.98
N ALA A 38 -6.29 7.49 -15.10
CA ALA A 38 -6.83 6.18 -15.45
C ALA A 38 -8.24 6.28 -16.06
N ILE A 39 -8.44 5.60 -17.20
CA ILE A 39 -9.74 5.51 -17.86
C ILE A 39 -10.77 4.85 -16.94
N GLY A 40 -11.94 5.48 -16.86
CA GLY A 40 -13.06 5.00 -16.04
C GLY A 40 -13.09 5.57 -14.62
N PHE A 41 -12.02 6.24 -14.17
CA PHE A 41 -12.04 6.95 -12.89
C PHE A 41 -12.91 8.20 -12.98
N LYS A 42 -13.78 8.39 -11.99
CA LYS A 42 -14.65 9.56 -11.84
C LYS A 42 -14.64 9.99 -10.39
N GLU A 43 -13.94 11.07 -10.08
CA GLU A 43 -13.70 11.52 -8.70
C GLU A 43 -14.98 11.64 -7.85
N THR A 44 -16.11 12.01 -8.45
CA THR A 44 -17.42 12.10 -7.77
C THR A 44 -17.96 10.77 -7.24
N ASP A 45 -17.52 9.65 -7.82
CA ASP A 45 -18.01 8.31 -7.49
C ASP A 45 -17.19 7.67 -6.36
N TRP A 46 -16.08 8.30 -5.95
CA TRP A 46 -15.14 7.78 -4.97
C TRP A 46 -15.02 8.74 -3.80
N GLN A 47 -15.11 8.19 -2.58
CA GLN A 47 -14.94 8.94 -1.35
C GLN A 47 -13.73 8.42 -0.59
N PRO A 48 -12.96 9.26 0.11
CA PRO A 48 -11.95 8.79 1.05
C PRO A 48 -12.55 7.80 2.04
N GLU A 49 -11.83 6.72 2.31
CA GLU A 49 -12.22 5.80 3.37
C GLU A 49 -12.18 6.50 4.73
N LEU A 50 -13.27 6.41 5.49
CA LEU A 50 -13.32 6.91 6.85
C LEU A 50 -12.60 5.93 7.77
N ARG A 51 -11.36 6.27 8.14
CA ARG A 51 -10.54 5.52 9.10
C ARG A 51 -9.82 6.48 10.06
N PRO A 52 -9.37 6.00 11.23
CA PRO A 52 -8.40 6.73 12.03
C PRO A 52 -7.16 7.02 11.18
N VAL A 53 -6.74 8.29 11.13
CA VAL A 53 -5.52 8.68 10.44
C VAL A 53 -4.35 8.40 11.38
N ASP A 54 -3.47 7.49 10.96
CA ASP A 54 -2.19 7.22 11.61
C ASP A 54 -1.09 7.51 10.60
N LEU A 55 -0.58 8.74 10.63
CA LEU A 55 0.41 9.21 9.66
C LEU A 55 1.73 8.42 9.77
N ASP A 56 2.10 8.03 10.98
CA ASP A 56 3.35 7.28 11.20
C ASP A 56 3.23 5.89 10.58
N ASP A 57 2.09 5.22 10.77
CA ASP A 57 1.81 3.92 10.14
C ASP A 57 1.63 4.03 8.61
N ASP A 58 0.95 5.06 8.13
CA ASP A 58 0.74 5.27 6.70
C ASP A 58 2.05 5.58 5.96
N MET A 59 2.92 6.41 6.55
CA MET A 59 4.27 6.66 6.02
C MET A 59 5.11 5.39 6.08
N TYR A 60 5.05 4.65 7.19
CA TYR A 60 5.78 3.41 7.39
C TYR A 60 5.42 2.32 6.36
N THR A 61 4.13 2.13 6.10
CA THR A 61 3.61 1.12 5.16
C THR A 61 3.52 1.61 3.71
N GLY A 62 3.85 2.89 3.46
CA GLY A 62 3.70 3.53 2.17
C GLY A 62 2.26 3.69 1.70
N HIS A 63 1.27 3.54 2.57
CA HIS A 63 -0.14 3.69 2.23
C HIS A 63 -0.46 5.15 1.87
N VAL A 64 -0.83 5.41 0.62
CA VAL A 64 -0.99 6.78 0.08
C VAL A 64 -2.42 7.12 -0.32
N ILE A 65 -3.23 6.13 -0.72
CA ILE A 65 -4.61 6.33 -1.15
C ILE A 65 -5.48 5.18 -0.65
N SER A 66 -6.56 5.50 0.05
CA SER A 66 -7.71 4.60 0.23
C SER A 66 -9.01 5.29 -0.17
N LEU A 67 -9.67 4.76 -1.19
CA LEU A 67 -10.92 5.29 -1.72
C LEU A 67 -11.99 4.20 -1.83
N VAL A 68 -13.23 4.58 -1.58
CA VAL A 68 -14.38 3.70 -1.63
C VAL A 68 -15.41 4.20 -2.63
N ASN A 69 -15.93 3.28 -3.44
CA ASN A 69 -17.11 3.47 -4.26
C ASN A 69 -18.21 2.52 -3.77
N THR A 70 -19.08 3.04 -2.91
CA THR A 70 -20.18 2.27 -2.31
C THR A 70 -21.16 1.75 -3.37
N ALA A 71 -21.46 2.55 -4.40
CA ALA A 71 -22.40 2.17 -5.45
C ALA A 71 -21.90 0.99 -6.31
N ALA A 72 -20.57 0.87 -6.45
CA ALA A 72 -19.92 -0.21 -7.18
C ALA A 72 -19.44 -1.37 -6.28
N ALA A 73 -19.58 -1.24 -4.96
CA ALA A 73 -19.00 -2.15 -3.96
C ALA A 73 -17.49 -2.39 -4.18
N LYS A 74 -16.73 -1.30 -4.36
CA LYS A 74 -15.29 -1.35 -4.65
C LYS A 74 -14.46 -0.46 -3.73
N VAL A 75 -13.24 -0.91 -3.44
CA VAL A 75 -12.23 -0.18 -2.69
C VAL A 75 -10.93 -0.15 -3.48
N ILE A 76 -10.28 1.01 -3.55
CA ILE A 76 -8.93 1.19 -4.09
C ILE A 76 -8.01 1.45 -2.92
N TRP A 77 -6.99 0.61 -2.77
CA TRP A 77 -5.90 0.76 -1.81
C TRP A 77 -4.58 0.84 -2.58
N ILE A 78 -3.88 1.97 -2.46
CA ILE A 78 -2.58 2.18 -3.12
C ILE A 78 -1.50 2.39 -2.07
N GLN A 79 -0.41 1.64 -2.23
CA GLN A 79 0.84 1.80 -1.52
C GLN A 79 1.95 2.24 -2.48
N THR A 80 2.64 3.32 -2.12
CA THR A 80 3.88 3.68 -2.78
C THR A 80 5.00 2.78 -2.28
N LEU A 81 5.89 2.36 -3.18
CA LEU A 81 6.95 1.41 -2.87
C LEU A 81 8.32 2.00 -3.21
N SER A 82 9.32 1.62 -2.43
CA SER A 82 10.73 1.78 -2.76
C SER A 82 11.53 0.69 -2.04
N LEU A 83 12.67 0.29 -2.59
CA LEU A 83 13.56 -0.65 -1.92
C LEU A 83 14.01 -0.11 -0.54
N ALA A 84 14.25 1.20 -0.43
CA ALA A 84 14.60 1.84 0.83
C ALA A 84 13.46 1.73 1.87
N GLY A 85 12.20 1.86 1.45
CA GLY A 85 11.03 1.67 2.30
C GLY A 85 10.90 0.23 2.78
N GLU A 86 11.06 -0.74 1.89
CA GLU A 86 11.02 -2.18 2.24
C GLU A 86 12.15 -2.56 3.21
N VAL A 87 13.38 -2.09 2.97
CA VAL A 87 14.51 -2.32 3.88
C VAL A 87 14.23 -1.69 5.24
N ASN A 88 13.70 -0.46 5.28
CA ASN A 88 13.33 0.19 6.54
C ASN A 88 12.25 -0.59 7.29
N MET A 89 11.24 -1.11 6.58
CA MET A 89 10.18 -1.92 7.15
C MET A 89 10.74 -3.22 7.76
N ALA A 90 11.54 -3.95 6.97
CA ALA A 90 12.16 -5.20 7.41
C ALA A 90 13.12 -5.00 8.59
N LEU A 91 13.88 -3.90 8.61
CA LEU A 91 14.74 -3.52 9.74
C LEU A 91 13.94 -3.22 11.00
N ARG A 92 12.81 -2.54 10.88
CA ARG A 92 11.95 -2.23 12.04
C ARG A 92 11.31 -3.48 12.63
N GLU A 93 10.96 -4.45 11.79
CA GLU A 93 10.29 -5.69 12.21
C GLU A 93 11.25 -6.77 12.71
N ASN A 94 12.44 -6.87 12.10
CA ASN A 94 13.35 -7.99 12.31
C ASN A 94 14.75 -7.57 12.81
N GLY A 95 15.06 -6.27 12.81
CA GLY A 95 16.35 -5.77 13.27
C GLY A 95 16.52 -5.82 14.79
N PRO A 96 17.68 -5.41 15.30
CA PRO A 96 17.95 -5.38 16.72
C PRO A 96 16.95 -4.51 17.48
N MET A 97 16.51 -4.97 18.65
CA MET A 97 15.62 -4.19 19.52
C MET A 97 16.13 -4.14 20.96
N ASP A 98 15.65 -3.15 21.71
CA ASP A 98 15.95 -3.04 23.13
C ASP A 98 15.44 -4.29 23.87
N ILE A 99 16.31 -4.94 24.64
CA ILE A 99 15.97 -6.13 25.43
C ILE A 99 14.85 -5.86 26.46
N GLY A 100 14.65 -4.59 26.86
CA GLY A 100 13.53 -4.17 27.70
C GLY A 100 12.16 -4.29 27.02
N ASN A 101 12.13 -4.37 25.68
CA ASN A 101 10.91 -4.60 24.90
C ASN A 101 10.64 -6.09 24.65
N VAL A 102 11.55 -6.98 25.08
CA VAL A 102 11.39 -8.43 24.95
C VAL A 102 10.81 -8.99 26.26
N PRO A 103 9.69 -9.76 26.22
CA PRO A 103 9.03 -10.30 27.41
C PRO A 103 10.00 -10.98 28.37
N GLU A 104 9.91 -10.64 29.66
CA GLU A 104 10.83 -11.13 30.68
C GLU A 104 10.65 -12.63 30.99
N GLU A 105 9.49 -13.18 30.65
CA GLU A 105 9.14 -14.58 30.90
C GLU A 105 9.83 -15.58 29.96
N LEU A 106 10.41 -15.09 28.86
CA LEU A 106 11.19 -15.89 27.93
C LEU A 106 12.53 -16.28 28.54
N ASP A 107 13.10 -17.41 28.11
CA ASP A 107 14.41 -17.80 28.59
C ASP A 107 15.50 -16.79 28.15
N PRO A 108 16.58 -16.63 28.92
CA PRO A 108 17.59 -15.61 28.63
C PRO A 108 18.27 -15.74 27.27
N GLU A 109 18.34 -16.95 26.69
CA GLU A 109 18.97 -17.19 25.40
C GLU A 109 18.06 -16.75 24.26
N ASP A 110 16.78 -17.13 24.31
CA ASP A 110 15.73 -16.68 23.39
C ASP A 110 15.58 -15.15 23.45
N ARG A 111 15.61 -14.56 24.64
CA ARG A 111 15.57 -13.10 24.81
C ARG A 111 16.74 -12.39 24.15
N ALA A 112 17.95 -12.92 24.34
CA ALA A 112 19.15 -12.38 23.72
C ALA A 112 19.11 -12.52 22.19
N GLY A 113 18.59 -13.63 21.68
CA GLY A 113 18.37 -13.86 20.26
C GLY A 113 17.39 -12.86 19.64
N ILE A 114 16.22 -12.67 20.25
CA ILE A 114 15.21 -11.70 19.78
C ILE A 114 15.77 -10.27 19.83
N ALA A 115 16.44 -9.89 20.92
CA ALA A 115 17.03 -8.56 21.05
C ALA A 115 18.16 -8.30 20.03
N ALA A 116 18.94 -9.33 19.70
CA ALA A 116 19.98 -9.24 18.68
C ALA A 116 19.39 -9.01 17.28
N GLY A 117 18.21 -9.59 17.00
CA GLY A 117 17.55 -9.50 15.70
C GLY A 117 18.37 -10.15 14.57
N ILE A 118 17.91 -9.96 13.34
CA ILE A 118 18.64 -10.34 12.14
C ILE A 118 19.65 -9.22 11.82
N PRO A 119 20.92 -9.53 11.48
CA PRO A 119 21.89 -8.53 11.07
C PRO A 119 21.38 -7.69 9.88
N GLU A 120 21.59 -6.37 9.94
CA GLU A 120 21.15 -5.44 8.89
C GLU A 120 21.61 -5.87 7.49
N THR A 121 22.84 -6.36 7.35
CA THR A 121 23.37 -6.84 6.06
C THR A 121 22.59 -8.03 5.49
N GLU A 122 22.07 -8.91 6.35
CA GLU A 122 21.27 -10.06 5.93
C GLU A 122 19.86 -9.59 5.55
N ILE A 123 19.25 -8.71 6.35
CA ILE A 123 17.95 -8.09 6.04
C ILE A 123 17.99 -7.39 4.67
N VAL A 124 19.03 -6.59 4.40
CA VAL A 124 19.17 -5.89 3.11
C VAL A 124 19.28 -6.89 1.96
N GLN A 125 20.11 -7.92 2.10
CA GLN A 125 20.30 -8.95 1.05
C GLN A 125 19.01 -9.72 0.76
N GLU A 126 18.28 -10.14 1.80
CA GLU A 126 17.01 -10.84 1.63
C GLU A 126 15.95 -9.93 0.98
N THR A 127 15.84 -8.69 1.47
CA THR A 127 14.90 -7.70 0.92
C THR A 127 15.18 -7.48 -0.57
N GLU A 128 16.44 -7.27 -0.96
CA GLU A 128 16.84 -7.11 -2.36
C GLU A 128 16.50 -8.34 -3.22
N ALA A 129 16.67 -9.56 -2.69
CA ALA A 129 16.39 -10.80 -3.42
C ALA A 129 14.89 -10.99 -3.71
N TYR A 130 14.04 -10.60 -2.76
CA TYR A 130 12.59 -10.75 -2.87
C TYR A 130 11.86 -9.51 -3.38
N TYR A 131 12.56 -8.38 -3.50
CA TYR A 131 11.98 -7.12 -3.93
C TYR A 131 11.21 -7.27 -5.26
N ARG A 132 9.98 -6.77 -5.27
CA ARG A 132 9.12 -6.69 -6.45
C ARG A 132 8.65 -5.25 -6.60
N PRO A 133 9.10 -4.50 -7.62
CA PRO A 133 8.80 -3.07 -7.75
C PRO A 133 7.32 -2.79 -8.08
N PHE A 134 6.55 -3.83 -8.37
CA PHE A 134 5.13 -3.74 -8.69
C PHE A 134 4.42 -5.03 -8.28
N SER A 135 3.28 -4.86 -7.62
CA SER A 135 2.27 -5.90 -7.44
C SER A 135 0.87 -5.28 -7.46
N ALA A 136 -0.10 -6.03 -8.00
CA ALA A 136 -1.49 -5.64 -7.96
C ALA A 136 -2.37 -6.89 -7.91
N TRP A 137 -3.35 -6.89 -7.02
CA TRP A 137 -4.37 -7.93 -6.98
C TRP A 137 -5.67 -7.39 -6.41
N VAL A 138 -6.74 -8.14 -6.63
CA VAL A 138 -8.05 -7.87 -6.09
C VAL A 138 -8.44 -9.02 -5.18
N GLU A 139 -8.92 -8.68 -4.00
CA GLU A 139 -9.45 -9.63 -3.03
C GLU A 139 -10.92 -9.33 -2.71
N SER A 140 -11.59 -10.32 -2.14
CA SER A 140 -12.89 -10.14 -1.52
C SER A 140 -12.67 -9.66 -0.10
N ALA A 141 -13.26 -8.52 0.23
CA ALA A 141 -13.25 -7.98 1.57
C ALA A 141 -14.67 -7.67 2.01
N THR A 142 -14.81 -7.33 3.28
CA THR A 142 -16.06 -6.85 3.87
C THR A 142 -15.79 -5.46 4.43
N ARG A 143 -16.71 -4.53 4.18
CA ARG A 143 -16.63 -3.16 4.69
C ARG A 143 -17.89 -2.83 5.47
N TRP A 144 -17.71 -2.19 6.63
CA TRP A 144 -18.81 -1.56 7.34
C TRP A 144 -19.35 -0.36 6.57
N GLN A 145 -20.64 -0.41 6.22
CA GLN A 145 -21.37 0.70 5.64
C GLN A 145 -22.31 1.29 6.69
N HIS A 146 -22.13 2.56 7.02
CA HIS A 146 -23.05 3.26 7.91
C HIS A 146 -24.44 3.37 7.28
N ASP A 147 -25.45 2.93 8.04
CA ASP A 147 -26.86 3.04 7.72
C ASP A 147 -27.60 3.39 9.01
N HIS A 148 -28.16 4.59 9.07
CA HIS A 148 -28.86 5.09 10.26
C HIS A 148 -30.17 4.33 10.53
N ASP A 149 -30.74 3.69 9.52
CA ASP A 149 -31.99 2.94 9.62
C ASP A 149 -31.74 1.47 10.03
N HIS A 150 -30.48 1.01 10.01
CA HIS A 150 -30.10 -0.32 10.51
C HIS A 150 -30.00 -0.33 12.04
N PRO A 151 -30.47 -1.39 12.75
CA PRO A 151 -30.42 -1.46 14.22
C PRO A 151 -29.02 -1.29 14.84
N GLU A 152 -27.97 -1.61 14.09
CA GLU A 152 -26.57 -1.49 14.51
C GLU A 152 -25.88 -0.22 13.97
N HIS A 153 -26.64 0.70 13.34
CA HIS A 153 -26.15 1.91 12.69
C HIS A 153 -25.19 1.67 11.50
N GLY A 154 -25.30 0.49 10.91
CA GLY A 154 -24.60 0.06 9.71
C GLY A 154 -24.67 -1.45 9.51
N GLU A 155 -24.12 -1.91 8.39
CA GLU A 155 -24.02 -3.32 8.05
C GLU A 155 -22.69 -3.63 7.34
N ASP A 156 -22.31 -4.90 7.37
CA ASP A 156 -21.16 -5.42 6.66
C ASP A 156 -21.51 -5.72 5.19
N VAL A 157 -20.90 -4.96 4.27
CA VAL A 157 -21.14 -5.06 2.84
C VAL A 157 -19.95 -5.72 2.14
N PRO A 158 -20.15 -6.77 1.32
CA PRO A 158 -19.08 -7.36 0.54
C PRO A 158 -18.57 -6.37 -0.51
N VAL A 159 -17.25 -6.25 -0.63
CA VAL A 159 -16.58 -5.39 -1.61
C VAL A 159 -15.45 -6.12 -2.32
N GLU A 160 -15.11 -5.67 -3.53
CA GLU A 160 -13.83 -5.99 -4.16
C GLU A 160 -12.82 -4.91 -3.82
N ARG A 161 -11.68 -5.29 -3.22
CA ARG A 161 -10.60 -4.37 -2.88
C ARG A 161 -9.41 -4.59 -3.82
N LEU A 162 -9.06 -3.58 -4.60
CA LEU A 162 -7.78 -3.53 -5.32
C LEU A 162 -6.69 -3.13 -4.32
N ILE A 163 -5.65 -3.94 -4.23
CA ILE A 163 -4.40 -3.62 -3.54
C ILE A 163 -3.36 -3.44 -4.63
N LEU A 164 -2.81 -2.23 -4.72
CA LEU A 164 -1.79 -1.85 -5.70
C LEU A 164 -0.58 -1.31 -4.94
N THR A 165 0.54 -2.02 -5.05
CA THR A 165 1.80 -1.62 -4.43
C THR A 165 2.83 -1.44 -5.53
N SER A 166 3.37 -0.24 -5.68
CA SER A 166 4.18 0.11 -6.86
C SER A 166 5.22 1.18 -6.58
N GLU A 167 6.37 1.03 -7.23
CA GLU A 167 7.32 2.13 -7.39
C GLU A 167 6.74 3.26 -8.25
N ILE A 168 7.26 4.46 -8.04
CA ILE A 168 7.08 5.60 -8.92
C ILE A 168 8.20 5.55 -9.96
N SER A 169 7.97 4.83 -11.06
CA SER A 169 8.98 4.62 -12.11
C SER A 169 8.37 4.51 -13.50
N GLU A 170 9.20 4.71 -14.53
CA GLU A 170 8.78 4.57 -15.93
C GLU A 170 8.33 3.14 -16.28
N ALA A 171 8.87 2.13 -15.59
CA ALA A 171 8.51 0.75 -15.79
C ALA A 171 7.17 0.38 -15.13
N CYS A 172 6.88 0.97 -13.97
CA CYS A 172 5.74 0.59 -13.14
C CYS A 172 4.48 1.42 -13.43
N GLU A 173 4.60 2.70 -13.82
CA GLU A 173 3.43 3.55 -14.09
C GLU A 173 2.45 2.94 -15.12
N PRO A 174 2.90 2.38 -16.27
CA PRO A 174 1.98 1.75 -17.22
C PRO A 174 1.24 0.54 -16.63
N LEU A 175 1.91 -0.25 -15.78
CA LEU A 175 1.31 -1.41 -15.12
C LEU A 175 0.27 -0.97 -14.08
N ALA A 176 0.57 0.09 -13.33
CA ALA A 176 -0.36 0.66 -12.36
C ALA A 176 -1.61 1.20 -13.04
N ILE A 177 -1.46 1.95 -14.14
CA ILE A 177 -2.58 2.42 -14.96
C ILE A 177 -3.41 1.24 -15.46
N GLN A 178 -2.77 0.20 -16.02
CA GLN A 178 -3.47 -0.98 -16.52
C GLN A 178 -4.27 -1.70 -15.42
N ALA A 179 -3.71 -1.85 -14.21
CA ALA A 179 -4.38 -2.46 -13.07
C ALA A 179 -5.59 -1.62 -12.62
N LEU A 180 -5.41 -0.31 -12.51
CA LEU A 180 -6.48 0.64 -12.17
C LEU A 180 -7.61 0.58 -13.19
N GLU A 181 -7.31 0.70 -14.48
CA GLU A 181 -8.32 0.69 -15.55
C GLU A 181 -9.09 -0.64 -15.57
N SER A 182 -8.40 -1.77 -15.44
CA SER A 182 -9.01 -3.11 -15.37
C SER A 182 -9.95 -3.26 -14.16
N PHE A 183 -9.59 -2.63 -13.03
CA PHE A 183 -10.40 -2.61 -11.83
C PHE A 183 -11.61 -1.68 -11.96
N LEU A 184 -11.44 -0.52 -12.59
CA LEU A 184 -12.47 0.50 -12.78
C LEU A 184 -13.55 0.10 -13.80
N GLU A 185 -13.27 -0.88 -14.66
CA GLU A 185 -14.26 -1.47 -15.54
C GLU A 185 -15.51 -1.99 -14.78
N LYS A 186 -16.67 -1.88 -15.43
CA LYS A 186 -17.95 -2.33 -14.86
C LYS A 186 -17.94 -3.84 -14.58
N GLY A 187 -18.64 -4.23 -13.52
CA GLY A 187 -18.75 -5.63 -13.08
C GLY A 187 -17.53 -6.14 -12.29
N PRO A 188 -17.50 -7.46 -12.01
CA PRO A 188 -16.50 -8.08 -11.14
C PRO A 188 -15.08 -7.92 -11.67
N ALA A 189 -14.22 -7.32 -10.87
CA ALA A 189 -12.84 -7.02 -11.22
C ALA A 189 -11.87 -8.16 -10.89
N MET A 190 -12.19 -9.01 -9.90
CA MET A 190 -11.23 -9.98 -9.35
C MET A 190 -10.58 -10.86 -10.41
N LYS A 191 -11.38 -11.53 -11.25
CA LYS A 191 -10.84 -12.40 -12.30
C LYS A 191 -10.05 -11.63 -13.34
N ARG A 192 -10.50 -10.42 -13.71
CA ARG A 192 -9.85 -9.60 -14.74
C ARG A 192 -8.47 -9.17 -14.29
N VAL A 193 -8.37 -8.54 -13.12
CA VAL A 193 -7.10 -8.05 -12.58
C VAL A 193 -6.16 -9.21 -12.23
N ASN A 194 -6.65 -10.20 -11.48
CA ASN A 194 -5.78 -11.26 -10.98
C ASN A 194 -5.24 -12.16 -12.11
N SER A 195 -5.98 -12.36 -13.20
CA SER A 195 -5.47 -13.12 -14.35
C SER A 195 -4.25 -12.49 -15.05
N VAL A 196 -4.03 -11.19 -14.86
CA VAL A 196 -2.91 -10.45 -15.46
C VAL A 196 -1.74 -10.32 -14.48
N PHE A 197 -2.04 -10.02 -13.21
CA PHE A 197 -1.04 -9.58 -12.25
C PHE A 197 -0.71 -10.60 -11.16
N VAL A 198 -1.59 -11.57 -10.89
CA VAL A 198 -1.30 -12.67 -9.96
C VAL A 198 -0.73 -13.83 -10.77
N ARG A 199 0.58 -14.06 -10.65
CA ARG A 199 1.18 -15.26 -11.21
C ARG A 199 0.70 -16.47 -10.41
N SER A 200 0.30 -17.51 -11.12
CA SER A 200 0.22 -18.83 -10.51
C SER A 200 1.65 -19.30 -10.31
N ASP A 201 2.13 -19.32 -9.07
CA ASP A 201 3.40 -19.96 -8.73
C ASP A 201 3.39 -21.46 -9.07
#